data_AF-A0A0J5FXE0-F1
#
_entry.id   AF-A0A0J5FXE0-F1
#
_cell.length_a   1.000
_cell.length_b   1.000
_cell.length_c   1.000
_cell.angle_alpha   90.00
_cell.angle_beta   90.00
_cell.angle_gamma   90.00
#
_symmetry.space_group_name_H-M   'P 1'
#
loop_
_entity.id
_entity.type
_entity.pdbx_description
1 polymer ?
#
loop_
_entity_poly.entity_id
_entity_poly.type
_entity_poly.pdbx_seq_one_letter_code
_entity_poly.pdbx_strand_id
1 'polypeptide(L)'
;MRAGALRHRVTLQNFTQINLPSGQRMQVWQDIATVWAEVKYISGRELMASGAVFTEATVRIWLRYRADITTANRIFYQGDSTNGQ
;
A
#
# COMPACT_ATOMS: atom_id res chain seq x y z
N MET A 1 -16.07 13.18 -21.19
CA MET A 1 -16.23 13.25 -19.72
C MET A 1 -14.98 12.62 -19.10
N ARG A 2 -14.11 13.38 -18.42
CA ARG A 2 -12.97 12.80 -17.68
C ARG A 2 -13.48 12.37 -16.32
N ALA A 3 -13.63 11.06 -16.10
CA ALA A 3 -13.81 10.54 -14.74
C ALA A 3 -12.67 11.08 -13.86
N GLY A 4 -12.98 11.49 -12.63
CA GLY A 4 -11.99 12.10 -11.73
C GLY A 4 -10.76 11.19 -11.56
N ALA A 5 -9.56 11.80 -11.51
CA ALA A 5 -8.30 11.05 -11.43
C ALA A 5 -8.20 10.12 -10.20
N LEU A 6 -8.87 10.49 -9.10
CA LEU A 6 -8.87 9.75 -7.83
C LEU A 6 -9.91 8.61 -7.83
N ARG A 7 -9.69 7.59 -8.66
CA ARG A 7 -10.64 6.48 -8.89
C ARG A 7 -10.33 5.18 -8.14
N HIS A 8 -9.21 5.10 -7.41
CA HIS A 8 -8.78 3.89 -6.72
C HIS A 8 -8.94 4.05 -5.21
N ARG A 9 -9.18 2.96 -4.48
CA ARG A 9 -9.22 2.94 -3.02
C ARG A 9 -7.90 2.42 -2.48
N VAL A 10 -7.23 3.21 -1.65
CA VAL A 10 -5.98 2.82 -0.96
C VAL A 10 -6.17 2.92 0.54
N THR A 11 -5.65 1.96 1.28
CA THR A 11 -5.65 1.95 2.74
C THR A 11 -4.29 2.37 3.26
N LEU A 12 -4.28 3.35 4.16
CA LEU A 12 -3.10 3.83 4.85
C LEU A 12 -2.97 3.07 6.16
N GLN A 13 -1.80 2.50 6.40
CA GLN A 13 -1.49 1.74 7.61
C GLN A 13 -0.41 2.46 8.42
N ASN A 14 -0.56 2.45 9.74
CA ASN A 14 0.48 2.83 10.67
C ASN A 14 1.13 1.61 11.27
N PHE A 15 2.41 1.73 11.59
CA PHE A 15 3.10 0.75 12.40
C PHE A 15 2.82 1.01 13.88
N THR A 16 2.36 -0.01 14.60
CA THR A 16 2.08 0.08 16.03
C THR A 16 2.53 -1.18 16.76
N GLN A 17 2.66 -1.09 18.08
CA GLN A 17 2.98 -2.22 18.95
C GLN A 17 1.77 -2.54 19.82
N ILE A 18 1.34 -3.79 19.79
CA ILE A 18 0.30 -4.31 20.68
C ILE A 18 0.91 -5.25 21.71
N ASN A 19 0.34 -5.26 22.91
CA ASN A 19 0.69 -6.23 23.94
C ASN A 19 -0.16 -7.49 23.74
N LEU A 20 0.50 -8.63 23.70
CA LEU A 20 -0.15 -9.93 23.69
C LEU A 20 -0.54 -10.33 25.12
N PRO A 21 -1.53 -11.24 25.28
CA PRO A 21 -1.89 -11.80 26.59
C PRO A 21 -0.70 -12.47 27.31
N SER A 22 0.31 -12.92 26.56
CA SER A 22 1.57 -13.46 27.08
C SER A 22 2.52 -12.42 27.69
N GLY A 23 2.19 -11.12 27.61
CA GLY A 23 3.05 -10.01 28.03
C GLY A 23 4.10 -9.59 26.99
N GLN A 24 4.18 -10.27 25.84
CA GLN A 24 5.08 -9.92 24.75
C GLN A 24 4.54 -8.74 23.93
N ARG A 25 5.44 -7.93 23.36
CA ARG A 25 5.10 -6.88 22.39
C ARG A 25 5.16 -7.45 20.98
N MET A 26 4.09 -7.25 20.21
CA MET A 26 4.02 -7.62 18.81
C MET A 26 3.86 -6.37 17.94
N GLN A 27 4.66 -6.29 16.89
CA GLN A 27 4.58 -5.22 15.90
C GLN A 27 3.48 -5.55 14.89
N VAL A 28 2.55 -4.63 14.68
CA VAL A 28 1.41 -4.79 13.78
C VAL A 28 1.21 -3.56 12.92
N TRP A 29 0.72 -3.78 11.70
CA TRP A 29 0.24 -2.72 10.83
C TRP A 29 -1.25 -2.53 11.06
N GLN A 30 -1.65 -1.33 11.44
CA GLN A 30 -3.04 -0.99 11.71
C GLN A 30 -3.57 0.00 10.68
N ASP A 31 -4.75 -0.27 10.15
CA ASP A 31 -5.44 0.61 9.21
C ASP A 31 -5.83 1.94 9.90
N ILE A 32 -5.41 3.05 9.31
CA ILE A 32 -5.73 4.41 9.77
C ILE A 32 -6.92 4.95 9.00
N ALA A 33 -6.91 4.77 7.67
CA ALA A 33 -7.94 5.27 6.79
C ALA A 33 -7.86 4.64 5.40
N THR A 34 -9.02 4.49 4.76
CA THR A 34 -9.10 4.17 3.33
C THR A 34 -9.57 5.39 2.55
N VAL A 35 -8.77 5.84 1.59
CA VAL A 35 -8.97 7.09 0.84
C VAL A 35 -9.02 6.84 -0.67
N TRP A 36 -9.61 7.80 -1.39
CA TRP A 36 -9.56 7.83 -2.85
C TRP A 36 -8.22 8.36 -3.34
N ALA A 37 -7.62 7.68 -4.30
CA ALA A 37 -6.32 7.98 -4.87
C ALA A 37 -6.27 7.68 -6.38
N GLU A 38 -5.32 8.31 -7.07
CA GLU A 38 -4.86 7.89 -8.38
C GLU A 38 -3.63 7.01 -8.21
N VAL A 39 -3.66 5.79 -8.74
CA VAL A 39 -2.53 4.86 -8.68
C VAL A 39 -2.00 4.68 -10.10
N LYS A 40 -0.70 4.93 -10.30
CA LYS A 40 0.00 4.77 -11.57
C LYS A 40 1.23 3.90 -11.40
N TYR A 41 1.31 2.83 -12.18
CA TYR A 41 2.52 2.03 -12.33
C TYR A 41 3.51 2.79 -13.20
N ILE A 42 4.71 3.08 -12.69
CA ILE A 42 5.76 3.81 -13.42
C ILE A 42 6.64 2.82 -14.17
N SER A 43 7.07 1.76 -13.49
CA SER A 43 7.92 0.72 -14.05
C SER A 43 7.82 -0.54 -13.19
N GLY A 44 7.98 -1.70 -13.82
CA GLY A 44 8.19 -2.97 -13.14
C GLY A 44 9.48 -3.57 -13.64
N ARG A 45 10.32 -4.07 -12.75
CA ARG A 45 11.46 -4.92 -13.12
C ARG A 45 11.42 -6.20 -12.31
N GLU A 46 11.78 -7.28 -12.96
CA GLU A 46 11.97 -8.56 -12.28
C GLU A 46 13.42 -8.63 -11.79
N LEU A 47 13.56 -8.85 -10.49
CA LEU A 47 14.80 -9.11 -9.80
C LEU A 47 14.86 -10.60 -9.50
N MET A 48 15.87 -11.29 -10.04
CA MET A 48 16.20 -12.64 -9.58
C MET A 48 17.18 -12.52 -8.42
N ALA A 49 16.76 -12.91 -7.22
CA ALA A 49 17.63 -13.01 -6.05
C ALA A 49 17.44 -14.37 -5.37
N SER A 50 18.54 -15.10 -5.14
CA SER A 50 18.54 -16.37 -4.41
C SER A 50 17.52 -17.41 -4.89
N GLY A 51 17.29 -17.50 -6.22
CA GLY A 51 16.36 -18.46 -6.82
C GLY A 51 14.87 -18.08 -6.74
N ALA A 52 14.53 -16.92 -6.16
CA ALA A 52 13.19 -16.36 -6.17
C ALA A 52 13.10 -15.16 -7.13
N VAL A 53 12.00 -15.10 -7.89
CA VAL A 53 11.66 -13.95 -8.73
C VAL A 53 10.93 -12.93 -7.86
N PHE A 54 11.56 -11.79 -7.62
CA PHE A 54 10.94 -10.64 -6.97
C PHE A 54 10.54 -9.63 -8.04
N THR A 55 9.25 -9.35 -8.17
CA THR A 55 8.78 -8.25 -9.01
C THR A 55 8.83 -6.96 -8.19
N GLU A 56 9.79 -6.09 -8.49
CA GLU A 56 9.83 -4.75 -7.92
C GLU A 56 9.09 -3.81 -8.87
N ALA A 57 7.97 -3.26 -8.41
CA ALA A 57 7.19 -2.27 -9.16
C ALA A 57 7.30 -0.91 -8.49
N THR A 58 7.76 0.09 -9.25
CA THR A 58 7.66 1.49 -8.83
C THR A 58 6.24 1.97 -9.12
N VAL A 59 5.51 2.31 -8.06
CA VAL A 59 4.14 2.82 -8.14
C VAL A 59 4.09 4.24 -7.60
N ARG A 60 3.45 5.15 -8.34
CA ARG A 60 3.18 6.51 -7.88
C ARG A 60 1.71 6.65 -7.55
N ILE A 61 1.45 7.13 -6.34
CA ILE A 61 0.12 7.29 -5.78
C ILE A 61 -0.11 8.78 -5.52
N TRP A 62 -1.16 9.34 -6.13
CA TRP A 62 -1.63 10.70 -5.86
C TRP A 62 -2.90 10.66 -5.03
N LEU A 63 -2.96 11.43 -3.97
CA LEU A 63 -4.13 11.55 -3.10
C LEU A 63 -4.25 13.00 -2.59
N ARG A 64 -5.39 13.34 -1.99
CA ARG A 64 -5.57 14.66 -1.39
C ARG A 64 -4.64 14.81 -0.19
N TYR A 65 -4.04 15.98 -0.03
CA TYR A 65 -3.12 16.27 1.07
C TYR A 65 -3.68 15.85 2.43
N ARG A 66 -2.81 15.23 3.24
CA ARG A 66 -3.07 14.78 4.61
C ARG A 66 -1.79 14.92 5.42
N ALA A 67 -1.87 15.61 6.55
CA ALA A 67 -0.71 15.90 7.40
C ALA A 67 -0.25 14.69 8.25
N ASP A 68 -1.11 13.68 8.38
CA ASP A 68 -0.88 12.45 9.15
C ASP A 68 -0.19 11.34 8.35
N ILE A 69 0.19 11.61 7.09
CA ILE A 69 0.93 10.66 6.24
C ILE A 69 2.42 11.01 6.29
N THR A 70 3.23 10.02 6.66
CA THR A 70 4.68 10.09 6.77
C THR A 70 5.34 8.90 6.08
N THR A 71 6.67 8.89 6.02
CA THR A 71 7.44 7.76 5.47
C THR A 71 7.36 6.48 6.33
N ALA A 72 6.88 6.58 7.56
CA ALA A 72 6.65 5.43 8.44
C ALA A 72 5.35 4.66 8.08
N ASN A 73 4.47 5.27 7.29
CA ASN A 73 3.22 4.64 6.89
C ASN A 73 3.45 3.64 5.76
N ARG A 74 2.63 2.59 5.76
CA ARG A 74 2.51 1.66 4.64
C ARG A 74 1.23 1.95 3.89
N ILE A 75 1.27 1.79 2.57
CA ILE A 75 0.08 1.86 1.73
C ILE A 75 -0.30 0.45 1.30
N PHE A 76 -1.53 0.06 1.58
CA PHE A 76 -2.15 -1.15 1.08
C PHE A 76 -3.09 -0.79 -0.06
N TYR A 77 -2.85 -1.39 -1.22
CA TYR A 77 -3.68 -1.22 -2.40
C TYR A 77 -3.93 -2.60 -3.02
N GLN A 78 -5.20 -2.99 -3.09
CA GLN A 78 -5.62 -4.13 -3.86
C GLN A 78 -6.15 -3.58 -5.18
N GLY A 79 -5.36 -3.71 -6.24
CA GLY A 79 -5.84 -3.40 -7.58
C GLY A 79 -6.98 -4.35 -7.95
N ASP A 80 -7.81 -3.94 -8.90
CA ASP A 80 -8.75 -4.87 -9.54
C ASP A 80 -7.93 -5.98 -10.20
N SER A 81 -7.81 -7.12 -9.51
CA SER A 81 -7.34 -8.34 -10.12
C SER A 81 -8.37 -8.68 -11.19
N THR A 82 -8.09 -8.28 -12.43
CA THR A 82 -8.70 -8.99 -13.55
C THR A 82 -8.05 -10.37 -13.49
N ASN A 83 -8.65 -11.26 -12.67
CA ASN A 83 -8.25 -12.65 -12.59
C ASN A 83 -8.41 -13.19 -14.01
N GLY A 84 -7.28 -13.35 -14.70
CA GLY A 84 -7.21 -14.19 -15.87
C GLY A 84 -7.68 -15.57 -15.45
N GLN A 85 -8.73 -16.04 -16.13
CA GLN A 85 -9.04 -17.44 -16.32
C GLN A 85 -7.79 -18.21 -16.77
#